data_AF-A0A820QT15-F1
#
_entry.id   AF-A0A820QT15-F1
#
_cell.length_a   1.000
_cell.length_b   1.000
_cell.length_c   1.000
_cell.angle_alpha   90.00
_cell.angle_beta   90.00
_cell.angle_gamma   90.00
#
_symmetry.space_group_name_H-M   'P 1'
#
loop_
_entity.id
_entity.type
_entity.pdbx_description
1 polymer ?
#
loop_
_entity_poly.entity_id
_entity_poly.type
_entity_poly.pdbx_seq_one_letter_code
_entity_poly.pdbx_strand_id
1 'polypeptide(L)'
;SFFDQNQKSTKDISKQTAEFLWFQLFNHVIIRLPRNQQAKQQMINLCRQYYRGNRKEVQLINDFEREYRSDDAIHWYTKQSFVYQMINKALRTEDIDMLHTFRFFIGDLSERLVREHERILSSEQQILTFYRGMKIDREECDKMKENQGNLITINGYLSTSRL
;
A
#
# COMPACT_ATOMS: atom_id res chain seq x y z
N SER A 1 14.52 9.88 -14.03
CA SER A 1 13.30 10.66 -13.72
C SER A 1 13.56 11.39 -12.43
N PHE A 2 13.24 12.69 -12.34
CA PHE A 2 13.59 13.58 -11.21
C PHE A 2 12.87 13.25 -9.88
N PHE A 3 12.23 12.07 -9.77
CA PHE A 3 11.26 11.72 -8.73
C PHE A 3 11.62 10.48 -7.89
N ASP A 4 12.81 9.89 -8.05
CA ASP A 4 13.18 8.63 -7.37
C ASP A 4 13.97 8.82 -6.05
N GLN A 5 14.22 10.04 -5.58
CA GLN A 5 15.23 10.27 -4.53
C GLN A 5 14.76 10.16 -3.06
N ASN A 6 13.50 9.88 -2.74
CA ASN A 6 13.02 9.86 -1.33
C ASN A 6 12.08 8.69 -1.00
N GLN A 7 12.49 7.44 -1.25
CA GLN A 7 11.74 6.27 -0.80
C GLN A 7 12.35 5.73 0.50
N LYS A 8 11.60 5.74 1.61
CA LYS A 8 12.00 5.10 2.87
C LYS A 8 11.14 3.87 3.12
N SER A 9 11.75 2.71 3.39
CA SER A 9 11.00 1.46 3.58
C SER A 9 10.60 1.24 5.04
N THR A 10 11.33 1.82 5.99
CA THR A 10 11.10 1.68 7.44
C THR A 10 11.47 2.95 8.21
N LYS A 11 10.83 3.18 9.36
CA LYS A 11 11.03 4.38 10.19
C LYS A 11 11.09 4.06 11.69
N ASP A 12 11.97 4.76 12.41
CA ASP A 12 12.13 4.70 13.87
C ASP A 12 11.09 5.59 14.56
N ILE A 13 10.23 4.98 15.39
CA ILE A 13 9.09 5.63 16.03
C ILE A 13 9.53 6.65 17.09
N SER A 14 10.69 6.42 17.73
CA SER A 14 11.19 7.27 18.82
C SER A 14 11.62 8.67 18.34
N LYS A 15 11.95 8.81 17.06
CA LYS A 15 12.40 10.07 16.43
C LYS A 15 11.38 10.69 15.46
N GLN A 16 10.36 9.94 15.02
CA GLN A 16 9.41 10.35 13.96
C GLN A 16 7.94 10.11 14.34
N THR A 17 7.56 10.42 15.59
CA THR A 17 6.19 10.26 16.10
C THR A 17 5.14 11.00 15.27
N ALA A 18 5.47 12.16 14.71
CA ALA A 18 4.56 12.95 13.86
C ALA A 18 4.19 12.21 12.56
N GLU A 19 5.15 11.53 11.93
CA GLU A 19 4.92 10.79 10.68
C GLU A 19 4.11 9.51 10.94
N PHE A 20 4.35 8.85 12.09
CA PHE A 20 3.51 7.74 12.55
C PHE A 20 2.05 8.19 12.74
N LEU A 21 1.83 9.28 13.49
CA LEU A 21 0.50 9.82 13.73
C LEU A 21 -0.18 10.26 12.42
N TRP A 22 0.57 10.86 11.50
CA TRP A 22 0.08 11.20 10.17
C TRP A 22 -0.42 9.96 9.42
N PHE A 23 0.35 8.86 9.40
CA PHE A 23 -0.06 7.65 8.70
C PHE A 23 -1.28 6.98 9.34
N GLN A 24 -1.37 6.99 10.67
CA GLN A 24 -2.55 6.52 11.40
C GLN A 24 -3.79 7.36 11.06
N LEU A 25 -3.65 8.69 11.04
CA LEU A 25 -4.73 9.60 10.66
C LEU A 25 -5.13 9.42 9.19
N PHE A 26 -4.15 9.25 8.31
CA PHE A 26 -4.37 8.96 6.90
C PHE A 26 -5.22 7.69 6.74
N ASN A 27 -4.81 6.57 7.35
CA ASN A 27 -5.58 5.33 7.31
C ASN A 27 -6.98 5.50 7.89
N HIS A 28 -7.12 6.29 8.96
CA HIS A 28 -8.41 6.58 9.57
C HIS A 28 -9.33 7.39 8.63
N VAL A 29 -8.80 8.37 7.90
CA VAL A 29 -9.59 9.20 6.98
C VAL A 29 -9.89 8.46 5.69
N ILE A 30 -8.88 7.84 5.06
CA ILE A 30 -8.98 7.26 3.71
C ILE A 30 -10.06 6.18 3.61
N ILE A 31 -10.24 5.36 4.65
CA ILE A 31 -11.26 4.30 4.70
C ILE A 31 -12.69 4.85 4.83
N ARG A 32 -12.85 6.11 5.28
CA ARG A 32 -14.15 6.77 5.45
C ARG A 32 -14.53 7.65 4.27
N LEU A 33 -13.60 7.91 3.36
CA LEU A 33 -13.90 8.74 2.19
C LEU A 33 -14.88 8.04 1.24
N PRO A 34 -15.70 8.80 0.49
CA PRO A 34 -16.60 8.22 -0.50
C PRO A 34 -15.85 7.42 -1.57
N ARG A 35 -16.20 6.14 -1.70
CA ARG A 35 -15.70 5.18 -2.70
C ARG A 35 -16.68 5.03 -3.88
N ASN A 36 -17.21 6.15 -4.35
CA ASN A 36 -18.22 6.16 -5.42
C ASN A 36 -17.58 5.98 -6.81
N GLN A 37 -18.42 5.87 -7.85
CA GLN A 37 -17.94 5.73 -9.23
C GLN A 37 -17.07 6.90 -9.70
N GLN A 38 -17.30 8.11 -9.18
CA GLN A 38 -16.43 9.25 -9.48
C GLN A 38 -15.00 9.01 -8.96
N ALA A 39 -14.85 8.47 -7.76
CA ALA A 39 -13.53 8.10 -7.21
C ALA A 39 -12.84 7.03 -8.07
N LYS A 40 -13.59 6.00 -8.51
CA LYS A 40 -13.08 5.00 -9.45
C LYS A 40 -12.59 5.65 -10.75
N GLN A 41 -13.40 6.51 -11.36
CA GLN A 41 -13.04 7.12 -12.65
C GLN A 41 -11.82 8.05 -12.54
N GLN A 42 -11.72 8.82 -11.44
CA GLN A 42 -10.54 9.66 -11.16
C GLN A 42 -9.27 8.82 -11.11
N MET A 43 -9.30 7.71 -10.36
CA MET A 43 -8.18 6.77 -10.28
C MET A 43 -7.82 6.22 -11.67
N ILE A 44 -8.79 5.73 -12.44
CA ILE A 44 -8.55 5.14 -13.76
C ILE A 44 -7.97 6.15 -14.75
N ASN A 45 -8.48 7.38 -14.76
CA ASN A 45 -8.00 8.42 -15.66
C ASN A 45 -6.54 8.78 -15.34
N LEU A 46 -6.19 8.91 -14.06
CA LEU A 46 -4.80 9.13 -13.64
C LEU A 46 -3.89 7.99 -14.11
N CYS A 47 -4.32 6.74 -13.92
CA CYS A 47 -3.54 5.57 -14.33
C CYS A 47 -3.32 5.53 -15.84
N ARG A 48 -4.37 5.81 -16.64
CA ARG A 48 -4.27 5.88 -18.11
C ARG A 48 -3.29 6.95 -18.57
N GLN A 49 -3.29 8.10 -17.91
CA GLN A 49 -2.36 9.18 -18.22
C GLN A 49 -0.92 8.79 -17.86
N TYR A 50 -0.70 8.21 -16.69
CA TYR A 50 0.63 7.79 -16.22
C TYR A 50 1.25 6.70 -17.10
N TYR A 51 0.45 5.70 -17.49
CA TYR A 51 0.89 4.58 -18.33
C TYR A 51 0.66 4.79 -19.83
N ARG A 52 0.50 6.05 -20.28
CA ARG A 52 0.30 6.36 -21.70
C ARG A 52 1.46 5.78 -22.53
N GLY A 53 1.12 4.96 -23.52
CA GLY A 53 2.09 4.27 -24.38
C GLY A 53 2.53 2.89 -23.88
N ASN A 54 2.29 2.54 -22.61
CA ASN A 54 2.50 1.20 -22.09
C ASN A 54 1.26 0.32 -22.35
N ARG A 55 1.24 -0.36 -23.51
CA ARG A 55 0.09 -1.19 -23.93
C ARG A 55 -0.31 -2.26 -22.91
N LYS A 56 0.67 -2.85 -22.19
CA LYS A 56 0.40 -3.90 -21.19
C LYS A 56 -0.36 -3.34 -20.00
N GLU A 57 0.12 -2.22 -19.44
CA GLU A 57 -0.54 -1.59 -18.28
C GLU A 57 -1.88 -0.97 -18.66
N VAL A 58 -2.00 -0.36 -19.85
CA VAL A 58 -3.28 0.15 -20.36
C VAL A 58 -4.32 -0.98 -20.48
N GLN A 59 -3.93 -2.17 -20.94
CA GLN A 59 -4.84 -3.31 -20.97
C GLN A 59 -5.28 -3.73 -19.55
N LEU A 60 -4.35 -3.82 -18.61
CA LEU A 60 -4.67 -4.13 -17.21
C LEU A 60 -5.61 -3.10 -16.57
N ILE A 61 -5.46 -1.82 -16.91
CA ILE A 61 -6.37 -0.75 -16.47
C ILE A 61 -7.77 -0.94 -17.05
N ASN A 62 -7.88 -1.32 -18.33
CA ASN A 62 -9.17 -1.58 -18.97
C ASN A 62 -9.87 -2.82 -18.35
N ASP A 63 -9.11 -3.88 -18.09
CA ASP A 63 -9.64 -5.08 -17.45
C ASP A 63 -10.10 -4.76 -16.02
N PHE A 64 -9.31 -3.98 -15.27
CA PHE A 64 -9.72 -3.49 -13.94
C PHE A 64 -11.00 -2.66 -14.02
N GLU A 65 -11.10 -1.70 -14.94
CA GLU A 65 -12.28 -0.82 -15.04
C GLU A 65 -13.55 -1.64 -15.30
N ARG A 66 -13.47 -2.68 -16.15
CA ARG A 66 -14.59 -3.56 -16.53
C ARG A 66 -14.94 -4.58 -15.44
N GLU A 67 -13.95 -5.23 -14.84
CA GLU A 67 -14.15 -6.48 -14.09
C GLU A 67 -13.97 -6.34 -12.58
N TYR A 68 -13.37 -5.24 -12.10
CA TYR A 68 -13.07 -5.08 -10.68
C TYR A 68 -14.31 -5.12 -9.79
N ARG A 69 -14.25 -5.97 -8.77
CA ARG A 69 -15.16 -6.02 -7.62
C ARG A 69 -14.35 -5.84 -6.34
N SER A 70 -14.98 -5.25 -5.32
CA SER A 70 -14.32 -5.00 -4.02
C SER A 70 -13.80 -6.28 -3.35
N ASP A 71 -14.46 -7.42 -3.57
CA ASP A 71 -14.00 -8.71 -3.04
C ASP A 71 -12.68 -9.19 -3.66
N ASP A 72 -12.33 -8.69 -4.85
CA ASP A 72 -11.10 -9.05 -5.57
C ASP A 72 -9.93 -8.11 -5.24
N ALA A 73 -10.09 -7.16 -4.31
CA ALA A 73 -9.08 -6.15 -4.00
C ALA A 73 -7.71 -6.75 -3.64
N ILE A 74 -7.67 -7.80 -2.80
CA ILE A 74 -6.41 -8.48 -2.46
C ILE A 74 -5.78 -9.12 -3.70
N HIS A 75 -6.59 -9.73 -4.58
CA HIS A 75 -6.09 -10.35 -5.81
C HIS A 75 -5.47 -9.31 -6.75
N TRP A 76 -6.14 -8.18 -6.98
CA TRP A 76 -5.63 -7.10 -7.81
C TRP A 76 -4.37 -6.44 -7.25
N TYR A 77 -4.27 -6.34 -5.91
CA TYR A 77 -3.10 -5.80 -5.23
C TYR A 77 -1.91 -6.74 -5.25
N THR A 78 -2.14 -8.06 -5.23
CA THR A 78 -1.06 -9.07 -5.23
C THR A 78 -0.64 -9.46 -6.65
N LYS A 79 -1.51 -9.29 -7.65
CA LYS A 79 -1.15 -9.35 -9.07
C LYS A 79 -0.16 -8.23 -9.38
N GLN A 80 0.86 -8.53 -10.19
CA GLN A 80 1.78 -7.52 -10.72
C GLN A 80 1.03 -6.58 -11.67
N SER A 81 0.39 -5.55 -11.10
CA SER A 81 -0.48 -4.61 -11.79
C SER A 81 -0.13 -3.15 -11.44
N PHE A 82 -0.64 -2.22 -12.23
CA PHE A 82 -0.55 -0.78 -11.95
C PHE A 82 -0.97 -0.41 -10.53
N VAL A 83 -1.98 -1.10 -9.97
CA VAL A 83 -2.53 -0.79 -8.64
C VAL A 83 -1.50 -1.03 -7.55
N TYR A 84 -0.84 -2.20 -7.57
CA TYR A 84 0.25 -2.51 -6.64
C TYR A 84 1.37 -1.47 -6.71
N GLN A 85 1.82 -1.15 -7.94
CA GLN A 85 2.96 -0.26 -8.15
C GLN A 85 2.65 1.17 -7.69
N MET A 86 1.51 1.72 -8.09
CA MET A 86 1.15 3.11 -7.81
C MET A 86 0.81 3.32 -6.34
N ILE A 87 0.10 2.40 -5.70
CA ILE A 87 -0.21 2.50 -4.27
C ILE A 87 1.06 2.40 -3.42
N ASN A 88 1.94 1.42 -3.67
CA ASN A 88 3.19 1.31 -2.92
C ASN A 88 4.14 2.47 -3.19
N LYS A 89 4.07 3.09 -4.37
CA LYS A 89 4.80 4.33 -4.63
C LYS A 89 4.25 5.46 -3.76
N ALA A 90 2.94 5.70 -3.83
CA ALA A 90 2.27 6.76 -3.07
C ALA A 90 2.47 6.65 -1.56
N LEU A 91 2.42 5.42 -1.00
CA LEU A 91 2.65 5.15 0.41
C LEU A 91 4.10 5.44 0.82
N ARG A 92 5.08 5.06 -0.01
CA ARG A 92 6.51 5.28 0.28
C ARG A 92 6.94 6.74 0.14
N THR A 93 6.26 7.52 -0.70
CA THR A 93 6.52 8.95 -0.90
C THR A 93 5.57 9.86 -0.11
N GLU A 94 4.62 9.28 0.63
CA GLU A 94 3.59 10.02 1.39
C GLU A 94 2.82 11.03 0.52
N ASP A 95 2.57 10.66 -0.73
CA ASP A 95 1.90 11.51 -1.72
C ASP A 95 0.39 11.55 -1.44
N ILE A 96 -0.04 12.57 -0.69
CA ILE A 96 -1.43 12.73 -0.24
C ILE A 96 -2.42 12.78 -1.41
N ASP A 97 -2.06 13.48 -2.50
CA ASP A 97 -2.94 13.63 -3.66
C ASP A 97 -3.11 12.30 -4.40
N MET A 98 -2.01 11.55 -4.55
CA MET A 98 -2.07 10.22 -5.14
C MET A 98 -2.86 9.28 -4.22
N LEU A 99 -2.59 9.27 -2.91
CA LEU A 99 -3.33 8.44 -1.95
C LEU A 99 -4.83 8.76 -1.97
N HIS A 100 -5.22 10.04 -1.98
CA HIS A 100 -6.61 10.46 -2.12
C HIS A 100 -7.23 10.01 -3.45
N THR A 101 -6.47 10.05 -4.55
CA THR A 101 -6.93 9.56 -5.85
C THR A 101 -7.18 8.05 -5.82
N PHE A 102 -6.33 7.30 -5.13
CA PHE A 102 -6.45 5.85 -4.96
C PHE A 102 -7.42 5.42 -3.84
N ARG A 103 -8.12 6.37 -3.17
CA ARG A 103 -9.05 6.08 -2.06
C ARG A 103 -10.09 5.02 -2.37
N PHE A 104 -10.53 4.94 -3.63
CA PHE A 104 -11.48 3.94 -4.10
C PHE A 104 -10.97 2.51 -3.81
N PHE A 105 -9.73 2.22 -4.24
CA PHE A 105 -9.15 0.90 -4.06
C PHE A 105 -8.53 0.70 -2.67
N ILE A 106 -7.88 1.72 -2.10
CA ILE A 106 -7.25 1.63 -0.77
C ILE A 106 -8.30 1.27 0.29
N GLY A 107 -9.49 1.88 0.23
CA GLY A 107 -10.56 1.57 1.18
C GLY A 107 -11.04 0.12 1.06
N ASP A 108 -11.27 -0.37 -0.16
CA ASP A 108 -11.67 -1.77 -0.39
C ASP A 108 -10.59 -2.77 0.06
N LEU A 109 -9.32 -2.49 -0.26
CA LEU A 109 -8.19 -3.31 0.15
C LEU A 109 -8.07 -3.38 1.67
N SER A 110 -8.11 -2.23 2.36
CA SER A 110 -8.05 -2.17 3.82
C SER A 110 -9.20 -2.96 4.45
N GLU A 111 -10.43 -2.76 3.96
CA GLU A 111 -11.61 -3.44 4.50
C GLU A 111 -11.50 -4.97 4.30
N ARG A 112 -11.02 -5.42 3.14
CA ARG A 112 -10.81 -6.84 2.87
C ARG A 112 -9.71 -7.44 3.74
N LEU A 113 -8.61 -6.73 3.97
CA LEU A 113 -7.53 -7.18 4.84
C LEU A 113 -7.98 -7.33 6.29
N VAL A 114 -8.81 -6.40 6.80
CA VAL A 114 -9.40 -6.51 8.15
C VAL A 114 -10.26 -7.76 8.27
N ARG A 115 -11.13 -8.04 7.28
CA ARG A 115 -11.97 -9.26 7.29
C ARG A 115 -11.14 -10.54 7.24
N GLU A 116 -10.09 -10.60 6.42
CA GLU A 116 -9.19 -11.77 6.40
C GLU A 116 -8.42 -11.92 7.72
N HIS A 117 -8.04 -10.81 8.35
CA HIS A 117 -7.41 -10.83 9.67
C HIS A 117 -8.35 -11.37 10.75
N GLU A 118 -9.60 -10.92 10.80
CA GLU A 118 -10.62 -11.43 11.72
C GLU A 118 -10.84 -12.93 11.52
N ARG A 119 -10.88 -13.40 10.27
CA ARG A 119 -10.99 -14.83 9.95
C ARG A 119 -9.79 -15.62 10.48
N ILE A 120 -8.58 -15.06 10.38
CA ILE A 120 -7.37 -15.69 10.93
C ILE A 120 -7.40 -15.70 12.47
N LEU A 121 -7.83 -14.63 13.12
CA LEU A 121 -7.95 -14.56 14.58
C LEU A 121 -8.98 -15.53 15.16
N SER A 122 -10.03 -15.85 14.39
CA SER A 122 -10.99 -16.88 14.77
C SER A 122 -10.43 -18.32 14.72
N SER A 123 -9.21 -18.51 14.20
CA SER A 123 -8.50 -19.79 14.21
C SER A 123 -7.62 -19.94 15.45
N GLU A 124 -7.39 -21.17 15.91
CA GLU A 124 -6.62 -21.47 17.15
C GLU A 124 -5.13 -21.09 17.10
N GLN A 125 -4.61 -20.59 15.96
CA GLN A 125 -3.21 -20.17 15.84
C GLN A 125 -2.99 -18.76 16.37
N GLN A 126 -2.40 -18.67 17.57
CA GLN A 126 -2.09 -17.38 18.21
C GLN A 126 -0.88 -16.65 17.63
N ILE A 127 0.07 -17.36 17.00
CA ILE A 127 1.30 -16.79 16.44
C ILE A 127 1.51 -17.30 15.02
N LEU A 128 1.64 -16.37 14.06
CA LEU A 128 1.98 -16.65 12.68
C LEU A 128 3.33 -16.04 12.34
N THR A 129 4.23 -16.87 11.82
CA THR A 129 5.55 -16.41 11.35
C THR A 129 5.51 -16.23 9.85
N PHE A 130 5.99 -15.07 9.39
CA PHE A 130 6.08 -14.71 7.98
C PHE A 130 7.45 -14.14 7.67
N TYR A 131 7.83 -14.22 6.40
CA TYR A 131 9.12 -13.77 5.89
C TYR A 131 8.93 -12.77 4.76
N ARG A 132 9.81 -11.77 4.70
CA ARG A 132 9.84 -10.79 3.62
C ARG A 132 11.28 -10.47 3.26
N GLY A 133 11.63 -10.69 2.00
CA GLY A 133 12.87 -10.16 1.44
C GLY A 133 12.75 -8.65 1.26
N MET A 134 13.77 -7.91 1.67
CA MET A 134 13.82 -6.45 1.52
C MET A 134 15.19 -6.04 1.00
N LYS A 135 15.20 -5.16 0.00
CA LYS A 135 16.41 -4.49 -0.46
C LYS A 135 16.54 -3.18 0.32
N ILE A 136 17.58 -3.08 1.14
CA ILE A 136 17.94 -1.87 1.88
C ILE A 136 19.36 -1.46 1.52
N ASP A 137 19.64 -0.16 1.60
CA ASP A 137 21.02 0.32 1.51
C ASP A 137 21.75 0.16 2.85
N ARG A 138 23.06 0.48 2.84
CA ARG A 138 23.89 0.34 4.04
C ARG A 138 23.44 1.27 5.16
N GLU A 139 23.00 2.49 4.84
CA GLU A 139 22.60 3.48 5.84
C GLU A 139 21.30 3.06 6.54
N GLU A 140 20.30 2.58 5.80
CA GLU A 140 19.07 2.02 6.35
C GLU A 140 19.35 0.74 7.17
N CYS A 141 20.30 -0.09 6.73
CA CYS A 141 20.72 -1.27 7.50
C CYS A 141 21.39 -0.89 8.83
N ASP A 142 22.24 0.12 8.85
CA ASP A 142 22.91 0.56 10.08
C ASP A 142 21.91 1.22 11.05
N LYS A 143 20.96 2.01 10.54
CA LYS A 143 19.82 2.52 11.33
C LYS A 143 18.99 1.40 11.96
N MET A 144 18.76 0.30 11.23
CA MET A 144 18.05 -0.86 11.78
C MET A 144 18.82 -1.54 12.92
N LYS A 145 20.16 -1.63 12.82
CA LYS A 145 21.01 -2.19 13.89
C LYS A 145 21.01 -1.29 15.12
N GLU A 146 21.09 0.02 14.92
CA GLU A 146 21.02 1.00 16.02
C GLU A 146 19.65 0.99 16.72
N ASN A 147 18.59 0.61 16.01
CA ASN A 147 17.22 0.55 16.54
C ASN A 147 16.85 -0.82 17.17
N GLN A 148 17.82 -1.67 17.48
CA GLN A 148 17.56 -2.95 18.18
C GLN A 148 16.93 -2.70 19.55
N GLY A 149 15.88 -3.47 19.86
CA GLY A 149 15.11 -3.32 21.12
C GLY A 149 14.03 -2.22 21.08
N ASN A 150 13.92 -1.47 19.97
CA ASN A 150 12.91 -0.44 19.79
C ASN A 150 11.86 -0.83 18.75
N LEU A 151 10.83 0.02 18.58
CA LEU A 151 9.76 -0.19 17.62
C LEU A 151 10.11 0.41 16.25
N ILE A 152 9.62 -0.25 15.20
CA ILE A 152 9.66 0.22 13.81
C ILE A 152 8.23 0.39 13.29
N THR A 153 8.01 1.40 12.45
CA THR A 153 6.79 1.53 11.65
C THR A 153 7.12 1.31 10.18
N ILE A 154 6.16 0.71 9.48
CA ILE A 154 6.20 0.53 8.04
C ILE A 154 5.03 1.29 7.44
N ASN A 155 5.32 2.18 6.50
CA ASN A 155 4.30 2.97 5.79
C ASN A 155 3.82 2.19 4.58
N GLY A 156 2.78 1.37 4.79
CA GLY A 156 2.06 0.68 3.73
C GLY A 156 1.77 -0.79 3.99
N TYR A 157 1.26 -1.47 2.97
CA TYR A 157 0.90 -2.89 3.08
C TYR A 157 2.10 -3.81 2.84
N LEU A 158 2.22 -4.83 3.68
CA LEU A 158 3.28 -5.82 3.59
C LEU A 158 2.81 -7.07 2.84
N SER A 159 3.45 -7.32 1.70
CA SER A 159 3.49 -8.64 1.07
C SER A 159 4.56 -9.49 1.76
N THR A 160 4.15 -10.64 2.29
CA THR A 160 5.01 -11.61 2.99
C THR A 160 4.74 -13.03 2.50
N SER A 161 5.63 -13.95 2.82
CA SER A 161 5.51 -15.37 2.48
C SER A 161 5.60 -16.22 3.74
N ARG A 162 4.93 -17.37 3.73
CA ARG A 162 5.18 -18.45 4.68
C ARG A 162 6.32 -19.31 4.14
N LEU A 163 7.18 -19.82 5.03
CA LEU A 163 8.13 -20.89 4.68
C LEU A 163 7.39 -22.22 4.58
#